data_AF-A0A352RU99-F1
#
_entry.id   AF-A0A352RU99-F1
#
_cell.length_a   1.000
_cell.length_b   1.000
_cell.length_c   1.000
_cell.angle_alpha   90.00
_cell.angle_beta   90.00
_cell.angle_gamma   90.00
#
_symmetry.space_group_name_H-M   'P 1'
#
loop_
_entity.id
_entity.type
_entity.pdbx_description
1 polymer ?
#
loop_
_entity_poly.entity_id
_entity_poly.type
_entity_poly.pdbx_seq_one_letter_code
_entity_poly.pdbx_strand_id
1 'polypeptide(L)' 'DTMPRGVLGLNAPMFKGYLRFICNRRCQQIGLEQLFPNEENPFPWMS' A
#
# COMPACT_ATOMS: atom_id res chain seq x y z
N ASP A 1 -3.93 6.77 -15.49
CA ASP A 1 -3.98 7.92 -14.57
C ASP A 1 -5.45 8.29 -14.34
N THR A 2 -6.13 7.55 -13.48
CA THR A 2 -7.61 7.55 -13.35
C THR A 2 -8.12 8.44 -12.22
N MET A 3 -7.24 9.18 -11.53
CA MET A 3 -7.60 10.12 -10.47
C MET A 3 -6.78 11.42 -10.58
N PRO A 4 -7.13 12.35 -11.48
CA PRO A 4 -6.41 13.61 -11.66
C PRO A 4 -6.67 14.65 -10.55
N ARG A 5 -7.69 14.44 -9.71
CA ARG A 5 -8.00 15.27 -8.55
C ARG A 5 -8.39 14.36 -7.40
N GLY A 6 -7.46 14.10 -6.47
CA GLY A 6 -7.70 13.29 -5.28
C GLY A 6 -8.94 13.77 -4.55
N VAL A 7 -9.90 12.88 -4.33
CA VAL A 7 -11.10 13.17 -3.54
C VAL A 7 -10.70 13.13 -2.07
N LEU A 8 -11.02 14.23 -1.37
CA LEU A 8 -10.96 14.45 0.08
C LEU A 8 -10.36 13.28 0.90
N GLY A 9 -9.08 13.36 1.24
CA GLY A 9 -8.43 12.45 2.20
C GLY A 9 -7.80 11.17 1.65
N LEU A 10 -7.97 10.84 0.36
CA LEU A 10 -7.30 9.71 -0.30
C LEU A 10 -6.34 10.22 -1.38
N ASN A 11 -5.11 10.47 -0.97
CA ASN A 11 -4.06 10.92 -1.88
C ASN A 11 -3.50 9.71 -2.66
N ALA A 12 -3.35 9.84 -3.98
CA ALA A 12 -2.71 8.83 -4.84
C ALA A 12 -1.40 8.24 -4.27
N PRO A 13 -0.51 9.01 -3.61
CA PRO A 13 0.68 8.42 -2.97
C PRO A 13 0.37 7.48 -1.80
N MET A 14 -0.71 7.71 -1.03
CA MET A 14 -1.09 6.81 0.07
C MET A 14 -1.62 5.46 -0.46
N PHE A 15 -2.36 5.49 -1.57
CA PHE A 15 -2.85 4.25 -2.21
C PHE A 15 -1.69 3.39 -2.72
N LYS A 16 -0.64 4.02 -3.24
CA LYS A 16 0.59 3.35 -3.67
C LYS A 16 1.30 2.67 -2.49
N GLY A 17 1.35 3.32 -1.33
CA GLY A 17 1.90 2.72 -0.10
C GLY A 17 1.09 1.52 0.38
N TYR A 18 -0.25 1.63 0.38
CA TYR A 18 -1.13 0.51 0.75
C TYR A 18 -1.00 -0.70 -0.19
N LEU A 19 -0.88 -0.48 -1.50
CA LEU A 19 -0.63 -1.57 -2.46
C LEU A 19 0.69 -2.30 -2.19
N ARG A 20 1.74 -1.55 -1.83
CA ARG A 20 3.05 -2.13 -1.47
C ARG A 20 2.97 -2.92 -0.16
N PHE A 21 2.23 -2.42 0.83
CA PHE A 21 1.95 -3.15 2.07
C PHE A 21 1.24 -4.50 1.81
N ILE A 22 0.18 -4.51 0.99
CA ILE A 22 -0.51 -5.76 0.60
C ILE A 22 0.45 -6.68 -0.16
N CYS A 23 1.27 -6.14 -1.06
CA CYS A 23 2.22 -6.92 -1.84
C CYS A 23 3.23 -7.63 -0.92
N ASN A 24 3.77 -6.94 0.08
CA ASN A 24 4.66 -7.53 1.07
C ASN A 24 3.98 -8.66 1.87
N ARG A 25 2.72 -8.46 2.31
CA ARG A 25 1.94 -9.51 2.98
C ARG A 25 1.78 -10.75 2.09
N ARG A 26 1.50 -10.56 0.79
CA ARG A 26 1.39 -11.66 -0.18
C ARG A 26 2.72 -12.35 -0.43
N CYS A 27 3.82 -11.60 -0.55
CA CYS A 27 5.17 -12.16 -0.70
C CYS A 27 5.52 -13.04 0.50
N GLN A 28 5.25 -12.57 1.71
CA GLN A 28 5.50 -13.34 2.93
C GLN A 28 4.67 -14.64 2.99
N GLN A 29 3.43 -14.63 2.50
CA GLN A 29 2.59 -15.84 2.41
C GLN A 29 3.15 -16.91 1.47
N ILE A 30 3.88 -16.51 0.44
CA ILE A 30 4.49 -17.42 -0.55
C ILE A 30 5.98 -17.67 -0.27
N GLY A 31 6.49 -17.25 0.90
CA GLY A 31 7.88 -17.45 1.29
C GLY A 31 8.90 -16.56 0.58
N LEU A 32 8.45 -15.50 -0.09
CA LEU A 32 9.30 -14.47 -0.68
C LEU A 32 9.60 -13.37 0.35
N GLU A 33 10.81 -12.83 0.29
CA GLU A 33 11.19 -11.66 1.08
C GLU A 33 10.37 -10.43 0.69
N GLN A 34 10.27 -9.48 1.62
CA GLN A 34 9.50 -8.25 1.42
C GLN A 34 10.16 -7.40 0.33
N LEU A 35 9.45 -7.22 -0.79
CA LEU A 35 9.93 -6.42 -1.93
C LEU A 35 10.01 -4.92 -1.62
N PHE A 36 9.26 -4.44 -0.63
CA PHE A 36 9.22 -3.03 -0.23
C PHE A 36 9.45 -2.88 1.29
N PRO A 37 10.69 -2.98 1.79
CA PRO A 37 10.99 -3.11 3.22
C PRO A 37 10.73 -1.86 4.09
N ASN A 38 10.03 -0.84 3.61
CA ASN A 38 9.75 0.41 4.35
C ASN A 38 8.32 0.94 4.14
N GLU A 39 7.40 0.10 3.67
CA GLU A 39 6.00 0.49 3.50
C GLU A 39 5.13 -0.09 4.61
N GLU A 40 4.76 0.79 5.53
CA GLU A 40 3.81 0.53 6.60
C GLU A 40 2.39 0.86 6.14
N ASN A 41 1.39 0.28 6.80
CA ASN A 41 -0.01 0.53 6.44
C ASN A 41 -0.36 2.02 6.70
N PRO A 42 -0.61 2.83 5.66
CA PRO A 42 -0.95 4.24 5.84
C PRO A 42 -2.38 4.43 6.39
N PHE A 43 -3.17 3.36 6.50
CA PHE A 43 -4.54 3.37 7.02
C PHE A 43 -4.66 2.41 8.22
N PRO A 44 -4.45 2.90 9.46
CA PRO A 44 -4.49 2.05 10.66
C PRO A 44 -5.86 1.38 10.89
N TRP A 45 -6.92 1.87 10.24
CA TRP A 45 -8.28 1.34 10.28
C TRP A 45 -8.59 0.26 9.21
N MET A 46 -7.62 -0.09 8.36
CA MET A 46 -7.72 -1.13 7.32
C MET A 46 -6.78 -2.34 7.58
N SER A 47 -6.56 -2.70 8.86
CA SER A 47 -5.64 -3.78 9.27
C SER A 47 -6.20 -5.19 9.03
#